data_AF-A0A0W1QP24-F1
#
_entry.id   AF-A0A0W1QP24-F1
#
_cell.length_a   1.000
_cell.length_b   1.000
_cell.length_c   1.000
_cell.angle_alpha   90.00
_cell.angle_beta   90.00
_cell.angle_gamma   90.00
#
_symmetry.space_group_name_H-M   'P 1'
#
loop_
_entity.id
_entity.type
_entity.pdbx_description
1 polymer ?
#
loop_
_entity_poly.entity_id
_entity_poly.type
_entity_poly.pdbx_seq_one_letter_code
_entity_poly.pdbx_strand_id
1 'polypeptide(L)'
;MLEALEAGDQIELDVTDVSDVDLSFVQMLHAAREQARRSGKTVRLRAPAGDAIVALLDRAGFLAAPTPDDLDFWFHGECPQ
;
A
#
# COMPACT_ATOMS: atom_id res chain seq x y z
N MET A 1 17.40 0.53 5.75
CA MET A 1 15.92 0.53 5.64
C MET A 1 15.28 1.61 6.51
N LEU A 2 15.78 1.88 7.74
CA LEU A 2 15.33 3.03 8.53
C LEU A 2 15.79 4.40 7.97
N GLU A 3 16.96 4.50 7.36
CA GLU A 3 17.51 5.79 6.88
C GLU A 3 16.70 6.42 5.73
N ALA A 4 16.03 5.62 4.89
CA ALA A 4 15.15 6.15 3.85
C ALA A 4 13.89 6.83 4.43
N LEU A 5 13.56 6.53 5.69
CA LEU A 5 12.46 7.17 6.41
C LEU A 5 12.83 8.60 6.84
N GLU A 6 14.11 8.95 6.95
CA GLU A 6 14.55 10.21 7.59
C GLU A 6 14.62 11.41 6.65
N ALA A 7 14.77 11.20 5.33
CA ALA A 7 15.04 12.28 4.38
C ALA A 7 13.81 12.88 3.67
N GLY A 8 12.63 12.25 3.75
CA GLY A 8 11.41 12.71 3.07
C GLY A 8 10.17 12.68 3.97
N ASP A 9 9.24 13.60 3.75
CA ASP A 9 7.89 13.56 4.34
C ASP A 9 7.02 12.50 3.64
N GLN A 10 7.41 12.11 2.42
CA GLN A 10 6.75 11.11 1.59
C GLN A 10 7.72 10.00 1.20
N ILE A 11 7.26 8.75 1.35
CA ILE A 11 7.94 7.52 0.96
C ILE A 11 7.15 6.90 -0.18
N GLU A 12 7.79 6.77 -1.34
CA GLU A 12 7.20 6.10 -2.50
C GLU A 12 7.72 4.66 -2.60
N LEU A 13 6.79 3.71 -2.79
CA LEU A 13 7.08 2.30 -2.93
C LEU A 13 6.74 1.86 -4.35
N ASP A 14 7.72 1.32 -5.06
CA ASP A 14 7.50 0.67 -6.34
C ASP A 14 7.22 -0.81 -6.11
N VAL A 15 5.99 -1.22 -6.43
CA VAL A 15 5.53 -2.62 -6.31
C VAL A 15 5.12 -3.19 -7.67
N THR A 16 5.49 -2.54 -8.77
CA THR A 16 5.05 -2.91 -10.12
C THR A 16 5.55 -4.27 -10.59
N ASP A 17 6.72 -4.72 -10.10
CA ASP A 17 7.32 -6.03 -10.44
C ASP A 17 6.94 -7.15 -9.45
N VAL A 18 6.13 -6.82 -8.42
CA VAL A 18 5.76 -7.78 -7.37
C VAL A 18 4.69 -8.74 -7.90
N SER A 19 5.12 -9.98 -8.15
CA SER A 19 4.28 -11.02 -8.76
C SER A 19 3.82 -12.09 -7.76
N ASP A 20 4.62 -12.35 -6.73
CA ASP A 20 4.28 -13.29 -5.64
C ASP A 20 4.16 -12.50 -4.34
N VAL A 21 2.95 -12.51 -3.78
CA VAL A 21 2.58 -11.65 -2.65
C VAL A 21 1.65 -12.44 -1.74
N ASP A 22 2.00 -12.43 -0.47
CA ASP A 22 1.27 -13.10 0.60
C ASP A 22 0.60 -12.09 1.55
N LEU A 23 -0.20 -12.60 2.48
CA LEU A 23 -0.93 -11.76 3.43
C LEU A 23 -0.01 -10.91 4.31
N SER A 24 1.18 -11.43 4.65
CA SER A 24 2.14 -10.68 5.46
C SER A 24 2.73 -9.49 4.72
N PHE A 25 2.87 -9.56 3.39
CA PHE A 25 3.22 -8.40 2.56
C PHE A 25 2.23 -7.24 2.74
N VAL A 26 0.92 -7.51 2.59
CA VAL A 26 -0.14 -6.52 2.75
C VAL A 26 -0.17 -5.96 4.18
N GLN A 27 -0.03 -6.83 5.18
CA GLN A 27 -0.01 -6.44 6.59
C GLN A 27 1.20 -5.54 6.92
N MET A 28 2.38 -5.86 6.39
CA MET A 28 3.58 -5.04 6.55
C MET A 28 3.38 -3.64 5.94
N LEU A 29 2.72 -3.56 4.78
CA LEU A 29 2.45 -2.29 4.14
C LEU A 29 1.46 -1.42 4.93
N HIS A 30 0.41 -2.03 5.48
CA HIS A 30 -0.49 -1.35 6.42
C HIS A 30 0.24 -0.86 7.68
N ALA A 31 1.09 -1.70 8.28
CA ALA A 31 1.88 -1.32 9.45
C ALA A 31 2.85 -0.18 9.12
N ALA A 32 3.49 -0.20 7.95
CA ALA A 32 4.39 0.86 7.48
C ALA A 32 3.65 2.19 7.29
N ARG A 33 2.45 2.16 6.68
CA ARG A 33 1.58 3.34 6.52
C ARG A 33 1.21 3.94 7.87
N GLU A 34 0.77 3.12 8.81
CA GLU A 34 0.40 3.56 10.16
C GLU A 34 1.61 4.13 10.92
N GLN A 35 2.76 3.47 10.82
CA GLN A 35 3.99 3.96 11.46
C GLN A 35 4.44 5.29 10.86
N ALA A 36 4.38 5.44 9.54
CA ALA A 36 4.69 6.70 8.88
C ALA A 36 3.77 7.83 9.36
N ARG A 37 2.45 7.58 9.45
CA ARG A 37 1.48 8.56 9.97
C ARG A 37 1.82 9.02 11.38
N ARG A 38 2.18 8.08 12.27
CA ARG A 38 2.61 8.39 13.65
C ARG A 38 3.87 9.25 13.70
N SER A 39 4.73 9.14 12.69
CA SER A 39 5.94 9.95 12.52
C SER A 39 5.72 11.21 11.67
N GLY A 40 4.47 11.55 11.33
CA GLY A 40 4.13 12.70 10.49
C GLY A 40 4.48 12.55 9.01
N LYS A 41 4.73 11.33 8.55
CA LYS A 41 5.14 10.97 7.19
C LYS A 41 4.02 10.25 6.46
N THR A 42 4.13 10.19 5.13
CA THR A 42 3.18 9.50 4.26
C THR A 42 3.89 8.41 3.46
N VAL A 43 3.26 7.24 3.31
CA VAL A 43 3.70 6.16 2.41
C VAL A 43 2.69 6.05 1.28
N ARG A 44 3.17 6.01 0.03
CA ARG A 44 2.35 5.86 -1.19
C ARG A 44 2.97 4.85 -2.14
N LEU A 45 2.13 4.22 -2.96
CA LEU A 45 2.60 3.42 -4.09
C LEU A 45 2.95 4.34 -5.27
N ARG A 46 4.05 4.05 -5.96
CA ARG A 46 4.48 4.78 -7.17
C ARG A 46 3.50 4.63 -8.33
N ALA A 47 2.81 3.49 -8.39
CA ALA A 47 1.76 3.17 -9.36
C ALA A 47 0.65 2.39 -8.65
N PRO A 48 -0.55 2.28 -9.23
CA PRO A 48 -1.60 1.40 -8.71
C PRO A 48 -1.10 -0.03 -8.49
N ALA A 49 -1.68 -0.70 -7.51
CA ALA A 49 -1.38 -2.09 -7.20
C ALA A 49 -1.59 -2.98 -8.43
N GLY A 50 -0.60 -3.80 -8.77
CA GLY A 50 -0.70 -4.77 -9.85
C GLY A 50 -1.65 -5.93 -9.52
N ASP A 51 -2.04 -6.69 -10.54
CA ASP A 51 -3.06 -7.74 -10.46
C ASP A 51 -2.84 -8.75 -9.33
N ALA A 52 -1.59 -9.14 -9.06
CA ALA A 52 -1.26 -10.09 -7.99
C ALA A 52 -1.66 -9.57 -6.60
N ILE A 53 -1.43 -8.28 -6.34
CA ILE A 53 -1.78 -7.60 -5.09
C ILE A 53 -3.30 -7.42 -5.04
N VAL A 54 -3.93 -6.97 -6.12
CA VAL A 54 -5.39 -6.77 -6.18
C VAL A 54 -6.14 -8.09 -5.92
N ALA A 55 -5.72 -9.18 -6.56
CA ALA A 55 -6.30 -10.50 -6.34
C ALA A 55 -6.09 -11.02 -4.92
N LEU A 56 -5.01 -10.61 -4.23
CA LEU A 56 -4.82 -10.91 -2.82
C LEU A 56 -5.75 -10.07 -1.92
N LEU A 57 -5.86 -8.77 -2.18
CA LEU A 57 -6.73 -7.87 -1.42
C LEU A 57 -8.19 -8.33 -1.50
N ASP A 58 -8.64 -8.76 -2.69
CA ASP A 58 -9.97 -9.32 -2.90
C ASP A 58 -10.18 -10.61 -2.10
N ARG A 59 -9.34 -11.63 -2.32
CA ARG A 59 -9.49 -12.95 -1.65
C ARG A 59 -9.35 -12.86 -0.13
N ALA A 60 -8.59 -11.90 0.38
CA ALA A 60 -8.39 -11.67 1.81
C ALA A 60 -9.45 -10.73 2.42
N GLY A 61 -10.39 -10.22 1.62
CA GLY A 61 -11.53 -9.41 2.08
C GLY A 61 -11.21 -7.94 2.36
N PHE A 62 -10.04 -7.45 1.98
CA PHE A 62 -9.68 -6.03 2.14
C PHE A 62 -10.51 -5.11 1.22
N LEU A 63 -11.01 -5.65 0.10
CA LEU A 63 -11.87 -4.91 -0.83
C LEU A 63 -13.37 -5.04 -0.52
N ALA A 64 -13.76 -5.77 0.53
CA ALA A 64 -15.18 -5.95 0.86
C ALA A 64 -15.83 -4.68 1.43
N ALA A 65 -15.05 -3.83 2.10
CA ALA A 65 -15.48 -2.53 2.63
C ALA A 65 -14.28 -1.56 2.71
N PRO A 66 -13.70 -1.16 1.56
CA PRO A 66 -12.50 -0.35 1.56
C PRO A 66 -12.80 1.05 2.06
N THR A 67 -11.88 1.62 2.83
CA THR A 67 -11.96 3.04 3.18
C THR A 67 -11.49 3.90 2.00
N PRO A 68 -11.87 5.20 1.91
CA PRO A 68 -11.33 6.10 0.88
C PRO A 68 -9.80 6.17 0.89
N ASP A 69 -9.20 6.00 2.06
CA ASP A 69 -7.76 5.97 2.26
C ASP A 69 -7.10 4.69 1.70
N ASP A 70 -7.80 3.54 1.77
CA ASP A 70 -7.35 2.32 1.11
C ASP A 70 -7.45 2.45 -0.41
N LEU A 71 -8.51 3.08 -0.92
CA LEU A 71 -8.68 3.34 -2.35
C LEU A 71 -7.61 4.30 -2.89
N ASP A 72 -7.30 5.38 -2.17
CA ASP A 72 -6.20 6.31 -2.50
C ASP A 72 -4.87 5.57 -2.55
N PHE A 73 -4.61 4.71 -1.57
CA PHE A 73 -3.32 4.05 -1.44
C PHE A 73 -3.10 2.96 -2.50
N TRP A 74 -4.07 2.05 -2.66
CA TRP A 74 -3.94 0.90 -3.54
C TRP A 74 -4.19 1.24 -5.00
N PHE A 75 -5.07 2.20 -5.27
CA PHE A 75 -5.56 2.47 -6.61
C PHE A 75 -5.53 3.95 -7.01
N HIS A 76 -4.86 4.80 -6.21
CA HIS A 76 -4.76 6.25 -6.48
C HIS A 76 -6.13 6.94 -6.60
N GLY A 77 -7.14 6.39 -5.91
CA GLY A 77 -8.50 6.91 -5.89
C GLY A 77 -9.43 6.36 -6.98
N GLU A 78 -8.94 5.49 -7.87
CA GLU A 78 -9.74 4.86 -8.91
C GLU A 78 -10.12 3.43 -8.47
N CYS A 79 -11.39 3.14 -8.21
CA CYS A 79 -11.78 1.75 -7.93
C CYS A 79 -11.44 0.86 -9.14
N PRO A 80 -10.77 -0.30 -8.97
CA PRO A 80 -10.55 -1.22 -10.09
C PRO A 80 -11.91 -1.66 -10.62
N GLN A 81 -12.16 -1.43 -11.93
CA GLN A 81 -13.38 -1.82 -12.62
C GLN A 81 -13.41 -3.32 -12.96
#